data_AF-A0A369B3R0-F1
#
_entry.id   AF-A0A369B3R0-F1
#
_cell.length_a   1.000
_cell.length_b   1.000
_cell.length_c   1.000
_cell.angle_alpha   90.00
_cell.angle_beta   90.00
_cell.angle_gamma   90.00
#
_symmetry.space_group_name_H-M   'P 1'
#
loop_
_entity.id
_entity.type
_entity.pdbx_description
1 polymer ?
#
loop_
_entity_poly.entity_id
_entity_poly.type
_entity_poly.pdbx_seq_one_letter_code
_entity_poly.pdbx_strand_id
1 'polypeptide(L)'
;MRADVQNLFIRIHMLHQATREDLTVSDTLPLLEAQGYKVGEREVKQELERLTEDNFLTSHDDVYSMTGAGMEELKEIRAVLGKLCETVIQPVDDGKTKADST
;
A
#
# COMPACT_ATOMS: atom_id res chain seq x y z
N MET A 1 3.16 -5.78 -12.55
CA MET A 1 4.05 -5.13 -11.55
C MET A 1 5.01 -6.19 -11.02
N ARG A 2 6.29 -5.89 -10.81
CA ARG A 2 7.21 -6.85 -10.19
C ARG A 2 6.75 -7.14 -8.74
N ALA A 3 7.02 -8.34 -8.25
CA ALA A 3 6.53 -8.79 -6.95
C ALA A 3 7.01 -7.91 -5.79
N ASP A 4 8.28 -7.51 -5.78
CA ASP A 4 8.85 -6.60 -4.79
C ASP A 4 8.12 -5.24 -4.72
N VAL A 5 7.83 -4.66 -5.89
CA VAL A 5 7.08 -3.40 -5.99
C VAL A 5 5.61 -3.59 -5.58
N GLN A 6 5.00 -4.71 -5.96
CA GLN A 6 3.63 -5.04 -5.56
C GLN A 6 3.51 -5.19 -4.03
N ASN A 7 4.44 -5.90 -3.41
CA ASN A 7 4.43 -6.13 -1.97
C ASN A 7 4.60 -4.82 -1.19
N LEU A 8 5.38 -3.86 -1.71
CA LEU A 8 5.43 -2.51 -1.14
C LEU A 8 4.05 -1.86 -1.11
N PHE A 9 3.31 -1.86 -2.21
CA PHE A 9 1.96 -1.26 -2.23
C PHE A 9 0.97 -2.02 -1.35
N ILE A 10 1.04 -3.36 -1.32
CA ILE A 10 0.22 -4.19 -0.44
C ILE A 10 0.44 -3.78 1.03
N ARG A 11 1.69 -3.70 1.48
CA ARG A 11 2.02 -3.30 2.86
C ARG A 11 1.52 -1.89 3.20
N ILE A 12 1.57 -0.97 2.23
CA ILE A 12 1.02 0.39 2.40
C ILE A 12 -0.51 0.35 2.58
N HIS A 13 -1.23 -0.47 1.81
CA HIS A 13 -2.67 -0.65 1.99
C HIS A 13 -3.02 -1.28 3.34
N MET A 14 -2.28 -2.30 3.76
CA MET A 14 -2.46 -2.93 5.07
C MET A 14 -2.25 -1.91 6.20
N LEU A 15 -1.13 -1.16 6.18
CA LEU A 15 -0.90 -0.10 7.16
C LEU A 15 -2.00 0.96 7.15
N HIS A 16 -2.46 1.37 5.97
CA HIS A 16 -3.58 2.28 5.88
C HIS A 16 -4.83 1.72 6.56
N GLN A 17 -5.18 0.46 6.28
CA GLN A 17 -6.37 -0.17 6.87
C GLN A 17 -6.26 -0.31 8.38
N ALA A 18 -5.07 -0.65 8.89
CA ALA A 18 -4.78 -0.77 10.32
C ALA A 18 -5.01 0.55 11.11
N THR A 19 -5.12 1.70 10.44
CA THR A 19 -5.53 2.96 11.10
C THR A 19 -7.01 3.02 11.47
N ARG A 20 -7.83 2.12 10.92
CA ARG A 20 -9.29 2.13 11.05
C ARG A 20 -9.78 0.99 11.93
N GLU A 21 -9.19 -0.18 11.77
CA GLU A 21 -9.53 -1.41 12.48
C GLU A 21 -8.35 -2.37 12.48
N ASP A 22 -8.37 -3.33 13.40
CA ASP A 22 -7.38 -4.40 13.42
C ASP A 22 -7.54 -5.30 12.17
N LEU A 23 -6.43 -5.89 11.73
CA LEU A 23 -6.39 -6.73 10.54
C LEU A 23 -6.43 -8.21 10.90
N THR A 24 -7.11 -8.97 10.06
CA THR A 24 -6.98 -10.43 9.98
C THR A 24 -6.64 -10.83 8.54
N VAL A 25 -6.10 -12.03 8.33
CA VAL A 25 -5.87 -12.55 6.96
C VAL A 25 -7.19 -12.59 6.17
N SER A 26 -8.27 -13.06 6.81
CA SER A 26 -9.59 -13.23 6.23
C SER A 26 -10.23 -11.92 5.74
N ASP A 27 -9.99 -10.81 6.45
CA ASP A 27 -10.54 -9.50 6.08
C ASP A 27 -9.61 -8.75 5.12
N THR A 28 -8.29 -8.98 5.24
CA THR A 28 -7.29 -8.28 4.43
C THR A 28 -7.24 -8.79 2.99
N LEU A 29 -7.37 -10.10 2.78
CA LEU A 29 -7.38 -10.70 1.44
C LEU A 29 -8.45 -10.07 0.51
N PRO A 30 -9.75 -10.06 0.86
CA PRO A 30 -10.77 -9.49 -0.02
C PRO A 30 -10.58 -7.99 -0.25
N LEU A 31 -10.02 -7.25 0.73
CA LEU A 31 -9.67 -5.85 0.55
C LEU A 31 -8.61 -5.67 -0.54
N LEU A 32 -7.55 -6.49 -0.52
CA LEU A 32 -6.48 -6.43 -1.52
C LEU A 32 -6.96 -6.88 -2.90
N GLU A 33 -7.79 -7.92 -2.98
CA GLU A 33 -8.41 -8.33 -4.23
C GLU A 33 -9.26 -7.21 -4.85
N ALA A 34 -10.00 -6.47 -4.02
CA ALA A 34 -10.77 -5.30 -4.47
C ALA A 34 -9.90 -4.14 -4.99
N GLN A 35 -8.63 -4.05 -4.58
CA GLN A 35 -7.64 -3.11 -5.13
C GLN A 35 -6.95 -3.63 -6.42
N GLY A 36 -7.30 -4.85 -6.87
CA GLY A 36 -6.74 -5.46 -8.08
C GLY A 36 -5.47 -6.29 -7.87
N TYR A 37 -5.09 -6.58 -6.62
CA TYR A 37 -4.00 -7.51 -6.33
C TYR A 37 -4.44 -8.96 -6.59
N LYS A 38 -3.50 -9.78 -7.08
CA LYS A 38 -3.69 -11.23 -7.27
C LYS A 38 -2.77 -11.96 -6.30
N VAL A 39 -3.25 -12.18 -5.09
CA VAL A 39 -2.51 -12.77 -3.96
C VAL A 39 -3.38 -13.82 -3.26
N GLY A 40 -2.76 -14.78 -2.58
CA GLY A 40 -3.46 -15.74 -1.73
C GLY A 40 -3.28 -15.43 -0.24
N GLU A 41 -3.98 -16.19 0.61
CA GLU A 41 -3.89 -16.07 2.08
C GLU A 41 -2.45 -16.16 2.60
N ARG A 42 -1.64 -17.02 1.98
CA ARG A 42 -0.23 -17.20 2.36
C ARG A 42 0.56 -15.90 2.15
N GLU A 43 0.43 -15.27 0.99
CA GLU A 43 1.10 -14.00 0.71
C GLU A 43 0.59 -12.90 1.63
N VAL A 44 -0.72 -12.85 1.91
CA VAL A 44 -1.29 -11.88 2.86
C VAL A 44 -0.68 -12.07 4.26
N LYS A 45 -0.63 -13.30 4.75
CA LYS A 45 -0.03 -13.62 6.05
C LYS A 45 1.44 -13.22 6.11
N GLN A 46 2.22 -13.53 5.06
CA GLN A 46 3.63 -13.17 4.98
C GLN A 46 3.86 -11.66 5.05
N GLU A 47 3.02 -10.85 4.40
CA GLU A 47 3.16 -9.39 4.43
C GLU A 47 2.73 -8.79 5.78
N LEU A 48 1.73 -9.38 6.45
CA LEU A 48 1.35 -9.01 7.83
C LEU A 48 2.45 -9.36 8.84
N GLU A 49 3.05 -10.54 8.71
CA GLU A 49 4.22 -10.95 9.50
C GLU A 49 5.40 -10.01 9.25
N ARG A 50 5.67 -9.63 8.00
CA ARG A 50 6.73 -8.68 7.65
C ARG A 50 6.52 -7.31 8.30
N LEU A 51 5.30 -6.78 8.28
CA LEU A 51 4.95 -5.53 8.95
C LEU A 51 5.09 -5.63 10.49
N THR A 52 4.94 -6.83 11.05
CA THR A 52 5.15 -7.09 12.47
C THR A 52 6.64 -7.14 12.81
N GLU A 53 7.46 -7.80 11.99
CA GLU A 53 8.92 -7.82 12.12
C GLU A 53 9.53 -6.40 12.06
N ASP A 54 8.98 -5.55 11.19
CA ASP A 54 9.40 -4.16 11.05
C ASP A 54 8.81 -3.25 12.15
N ASN A 55 8.09 -3.82 13.14
CA ASN A 55 7.45 -3.13 14.27
C ASN A 55 6.38 -2.10 13.86
N PHE A 56 5.82 -2.21 12.66
CA PHE A 56 4.73 -1.35 12.20
C PHE A 56 3.35 -1.88 12.62
N LEU A 57 3.24 -3.20 12.75
CA LEU A 57 2.12 -3.87 13.38
C LEU A 57 2.58 -4.65 14.63
N THR A 58 1.64 -4.93 15.52
CA THR A 58 1.80 -5.95 16.58
C THR A 58 0.79 -7.04 16.35
N SER A 59 1.11 -8.28 16.71
CA SER A 59 0.21 -9.43 16.53
C SER A 59 -0.24 -10.04 17.86
N HIS A 60 -1.51 -10.43 17.94
CA HIS A 60 -2.09 -11.18 19.05
C HIS A 60 -3.19 -12.10 18.51
N ASP A 61 -3.07 -13.42 18.69
CA ASP A 61 -4.07 -14.42 18.24
C ASP A 61 -4.56 -14.23 16.78
N ASP A 62 -3.61 -14.11 15.83
CA ASP A 62 -3.88 -13.86 14.39
C ASP A 62 -4.60 -12.52 14.07
N VAL A 63 -4.68 -11.61 15.05
CA VAL A 63 -5.12 -10.22 14.88
C VAL A 63 -3.90 -9.31 14.86
N TYR A 64 -3.84 -8.37 13.92
CA TYR A 64 -2.73 -7.44 13.74
C TYR A 64 -3.20 -5.99 13.95
N SER A 65 -2.57 -5.30 14.90
CA SER A 65 -2.93 -3.94 15.29
C SER A 65 -1.82 -2.95 14.98
N MET A 66 -2.20 -1.71 14.66
CA MET A 66 -1.27 -0.62 14.39
C MET A 66 -0.41 -0.28 15.61
N THR A 67 0.91 -0.12 15.42
CA THR A 67 1.80 0.44 16.45
C THR A 67 1.98 1.95 16.28
N GLY A 68 2.55 2.62 17.30
CA GLY A 68 2.96 4.02 17.16
C GLY A 68 4.02 4.24 16.07
N ALA A 69 4.93 3.28 15.89
CA ALA A 69 5.95 3.34 14.84
C ALA A 69 5.33 3.19 13.44
N GLY A 70 4.37 2.28 13.27
CA GLY A 70 3.63 2.12 12.02
C GLY A 70 2.82 3.36 11.64
N MET A 71 2.29 4.08 12.63
CA MET A 71 1.56 5.33 12.40
C MET A 71 2.46 6.45 11.87
N GLU A 72 3.66 6.64 12.44
CA GLU A 72 4.62 7.62 11.92
C GLU A 72 5.17 7.21 10.55
N GLU A 73 5.50 5.93 10.34
CA GLU A 73 5.93 5.43 9.03
C GLU A 73 4.87 5.71 7.95
N LEU A 74 3.60 5.39 8.23
CA LEU A 74 2.52 5.63 7.27
C LEU A 74 2.35 7.12 6.94
N LYS A 75 2.59 8.01 7.91
CA LYS A 75 2.54 9.46 7.70
C LYS A 75 3.67 9.93 6.77
N GLU A 76 4.87 9.40 6.94
CA GLU A 76 6.01 9.66 6.04
C GLU A 76 5.73 9.12 4.63
N ILE A 77 5.25 7.88 4.53
CA ILE A 77 4.85 7.25 3.26
C ILE A 77 3.80 8.11 2.54
N ARG A 78 2.75 8.57 3.23
CA ARG A 78 1.70 9.43 2.64
C ARG A 78 2.27 10.73 2.08
N ALA A 79 3.21 11.36 2.79
CA ALA A 79 3.83 12.60 2.34
C ALA A 79 4.67 12.39 1.07
N VAL A 80 5.42 11.28 0.98
CA VAL A 80 6.23 10.96 -0.21
C VAL A 80 5.34 10.52 -1.38
N LEU A 81 4.35 9.65 -1.14
CA LEU A 81 3.42 9.20 -2.18
C LEU A 81 2.62 10.34 -2.79
N GLY A 82 2.19 11.32 -2.00
CA GLY A 82 1.49 12.51 -2.53
C GLY A 82 2.32 13.22 -3.59
N LYS A 83 3.59 13.53 -3.26
CA LYS A 83 4.54 14.16 -4.20
C LYS A 83 4.86 13.28 -5.40
N LEU A 84 5.01 11.97 -5.18
CA LEU A 84 5.25 11.03 -6.26
C LEU A 84 4.08 11.05 -7.26
N CYS A 85 2.84 10.91 -6.78
CA CYS A 85 1.65 10.93 -7.62
C CYS A 85 1.50 12.24 -8.40
N GLU A 86 1.77 13.38 -7.76
CA GLU A 86 1.77 14.70 -8.40
C GLU A 86 2.73 14.79 -9.60
N THR A 87 3.82 14.02 -9.60
CA THR A 87 4.86 14.07 -10.62
C THR A 87 4.72 12.97 -11.68
N VAL A 88 4.34 11.74 -11.29
CA VAL A 88 4.35 10.58 -12.20
C VAL A 88 3.03 10.31 -12.90
N ILE A 89 1.91 10.86 -12.40
CA ILE A 89 0.58 10.68 -13.00
C ILE A 89 0.27 11.82 -14.00
N GLN A 90 1.14 12.83 -14.09
CA GLN A 90 1.00 13.85 -15.12
C GLN A 90 1.00 13.18 -16.50
N PRO A 91 0.06 13.55 -17.38
CA PRO A 91 0.09 13.06 -18.75
C PRO A 91 1.45 13.44 -19.35
N VAL A 92 2.12 12.46 -19.96
CA VAL A 92 3.33 12.73 -20.73
C VAL A 92 2.88 13.70 -21.81
N ASP A 93 3.44 14.91 -21.80
CA ASP A 93 3.25 15.89 -22.86
C ASP A 93 4.03 15.36 -24.07
N ASP A 94 3.43 14.41 -24.77
CA ASP A 94 3.91 13.88 -26.04
C ASP A 94 3.78 15.03 -27.04
N GLY A 95 4.77 15.94 -27.08
CA GLY A 95 4.83 17.21 -27.81
C GLY A 95 4.33 17.21 -29.27
N LYS A 96 3.04 16.95 -29.44
CA LYS A 96 2.25 16.88 -30.66
C LYS A 96 0.95 17.63 -30.42
N THR A 97 1.08 18.86 -29.96
CA THR A 97 0.14 19.90 -30.39
C THR A 97 0.89 20.77 -31.39
N LYS A 98 0.95 20.28 -32.63
CA LYS A 98 1.22 21.10 -33.82
C LYS A 98 0.21 22.24 -33.80
N ALA A 99 0.64 23.50 -33.83
CA ALA A 99 0.89 24.24 -35.06
C ALA A 99 -0.29 24.16 -36.05
N ASP A 100 -0.83 25.34 -36.33
CA ASP A 100 -1.82 25.71 -37.35
C ASP A 100 -3.28 25.29 -37.13
N SER A 101 -4.07 26.28 -36.73
CA SER A 101 -5.24 26.67 -37.52
C SER A 101 -5.33 28.19 -37.49
N THR A 102 -4.80 28.78 -38.56
CA THR A 102 -5.02 30.18 -38.97
C THR A 102 -6.48 30.39 -39.34
#